data_AF-A0A1H0JMN6-F1
#
_entry.id   AF-A0A1H0JMN6-F1
#
_cell.length_a   1.000
_cell.length_b   1.000
_cell.length_c   1.000
_cell.angle_alpha   90.00
_cell.angle_beta   90.00
_cell.angle_gamma   90.00
#
_symmetry.space_group_name_H-M   'P 1'
#
loop_
_entity.id
_entity.type
_entity.pdbx_description
1 polymer ?
#
loop_
_entity_poly.entity_id
_entity_poly.type
_entity_poly.pdbx_seq_one_letter_code
_entity_poly.pdbx_strand_id
1 'polypeptide(L)'
;MAIFDKATCEVRIDGAWRLMPLIEAHTQHRAADKRCPACHGRVHTQGSYAAQGTVAMAHRRTHDGCPRLPRYFTGEPKPHPQALD
;
A
#
# COMPACT_ATOMS: atom_id res chain seq x y z
N MET A 1 12.36 12.88 9.28
CA MET A 1 10.96 12.85 8.78
C MET A 1 10.84 11.71 7.79
N ALA A 2 10.07 10.67 8.10
CA ALA A 2 9.89 9.54 7.18
C ALA A 2 9.04 9.99 5.99
N ILE A 3 9.70 10.29 4.88
CA ILE A 3 9.04 10.50 3.60
C ILE A 3 8.54 9.11 3.19
N PHE A 4 7.31 8.76 3.59
CA PHE A 4 6.64 7.60 3.03
C PHE A 4 6.39 7.91 1.57
N ASP A 5 7.36 7.56 0.74
CA ASP A 5 7.26 7.61 -0.70
C ASP A 5 5.94 6.92 -1.05
N LYS A 6 4.95 7.67 -1.53
CA LYS A 6 3.57 7.16 -1.72
C LYS A 6 3.54 6.06 -2.77
N ALA A 7 4.68 5.82 -3.43
CA ALA A 7 4.93 4.83 -4.45
C ALA A 7 5.57 3.52 -3.95
N THR A 8 5.55 3.18 -2.65
CA THR A 8 6.03 1.87 -2.14
C THR A 8 4.97 1.08 -1.36
N CYS A 9 4.97 -0.25 -1.50
CA CYS A 9 4.18 -1.18 -0.69
C CYS A 9 5.00 -2.40 -0.27
N GLU A 10 4.49 -3.15 0.72
CA GLU A 10 5.07 -4.44 1.08
C GLU A 10 4.34 -5.53 0.31
N VAL A 11 5.11 -6.42 -0.31
CA VAL A 11 4.60 -7.57 -1.05
C VAL A 11 5.10 -8.85 -0.39
N ARG A 12 4.21 -9.84 -0.27
CA ARG A 12 4.55 -11.14 0.27
C ARG A 12 5.27 -11.97 -0.79
N ILE A 13 6.55 -12.22 -0.59
CA ILE A 13 7.43 -12.99 -1.48
C ILE A 13 8.09 -14.07 -0.63
N ASP A 14 7.95 -15.33 -1.05
CA ASP A 14 8.51 -16.49 -0.35
C ASP A 14 8.14 -16.52 1.14
N GLY A 15 6.92 -16.09 1.47
CA GLY A 15 6.40 -16.03 2.83
C GLY A 15 6.82 -14.80 3.64
N ALA A 16 7.75 -13.97 3.15
CA ALA A 16 8.23 -12.76 3.81
C ALA A 16 7.68 -11.48 3.15
N TRP A 17 7.48 -10.44 3.95
CA TRP A 17 7.08 -9.12 3.46
C TRP A 17 8.30 -8.33 3.01
N ARG A 18 8.32 -7.94 1.72
CA ARG A 18 9.40 -7.15 1.14
C ARG A 18 8.86 -5.81 0.67
N LEU A 19 9.47 -4.72 1.13
CA LEU A 19 9.16 -3.37 0.67
C LEU A 19 9.67 -3.18 -0.76
N MET A 20 8.80 -2.76 -1.67
CA MET A 20 9.15 -2.50 -3.06
C MET A 20 8.27 -1.40 -3.69
N PRO A 21 8.69 -0.82 -4.82
CA PRO A 21 7.89 0.15 -5.57
C PRO A 21 6.54 -0.44 -6.03
N LEU A 22 5.50 0.39 -6.06
CA LEU A 22 4.16 0.01 -6.53
C LEU A 22 4.18 -0.50 -7.96
N ILE A 23 5.02 0.09 -8.80
CA ILE A 23 5.21 -0.33 -10.20
C ILE A 23 5.70 -1.78 -10.23
N GLU A 24 6.80 -2.09 -9.55
CA GLU A 24 7.34 -3.47 -9.48
C GLU A 24 6.34 -4.45 -8.86
N ALA A 25 5.68 -4.04 -7.77
CA ALA A 25 4.65 -4.85 -7.13
C ALA A 25 3.48 -5.18 -8.06
N HIS A 26 3.11 -4.25 -8.95
CA HIS A 26 2.02 -4.41 -9.91
C HIS A 26 2.44 -5.20 -11.15
N THR A 27 3.65 -4.99 -11.66
CA THR A 27 4.15 -5.63 -12.89
C THR A 27 4.69 -7.03 -12.62
N GLN A 28 5.59 -7.18 -11.64
CA GLN A 28 6.28 -8.44 -11.36
C GLN A 28 5.49 -9.34 -10.41
N HIS A 29 4.75 -8.75 -9.46
CA HIS A 29 4.10 -9.50 -8.39
C HIS A 29 2.58 -9.33 -8.36
N ARG A 30 1.90 -9.18 -9.50
CA ARG A 30 0.46 -8.87 -9.57
C ARG A 30 -0.43 -9.78 -8.70
N ALA A 31 -0.13 -11.08 -8.62
CA ALA A 31 -0.89 -12.07 -7.86
C ALA A 31 -0.50 -12.17 -6.38
N ALA A 32 0.65 -11.61 -5.98
CA ALA A 32 1.12 -11.69 -4.60
C ALA A 32 0.35 -10.71 -3.69
N ASP A 33 0.11 -11.14 -2.45
CA ASP A 33 -0.49 -10.30 -1.41
C ASP A 33 0.32 -9.02 -1.19
N LYS A 34 -0.40 -7.90 -1.06
CA LYS A 34 0.19 -6.58 -0.83
C LYS A 34 -0.40 -5.95 0.41
N ARG A 35 0.45 -5.31 1.19
CA ARG A 35 0.02 -4.54 2.36
C ARG A 35 0.67 -3.15 2.39
N CYS A 36 0.03 -2.25 3.12
CA CYS A 36 0.53 -0.91 3.33
C CYS A 36 1.62 -0.92 4.41
N PRO A 37 2.84 -0.43 4.19
CA PRO A 37 3.89 -0.35 5.22
C PRO A 37 3.54 0.58 6.40
N ALA A 38 2.51 1.44 6.27
CA ALA A 38 2.12 2.35 7.35
C ALA A 38 1.09 1.74 8.31
N CYS A 39 0.15 0.93 7.81
CA CYS A 39 -0.93 0.35 8.61
C CYS A 39 -0.99 -1.19 8.55
N HIS A 40 -0.13 -1.81 7.75
CA HIS A 40 -0.12 -3.25 7.44
C HIS A 40 -1.45 -3.78 6.88
N GLY A 41 -2.36 -2.91 6.45
CA GLY A 41 -3.63 -3.29 5.84
C GLY A 41 -3.46 -3.80 4.42
N ARG A 42 -4.34 -4.72 4.00
CA ARG A 42 -4.36 -5.24 2.62
C ARG A 42 -4.62 -4.11 1.61
N VAL A 43 -3.76 -4.01 0.60
CA VAL A 43 -3.88 -3.04 -0.48
C VAL A 43 -3.93 -3.74 -1.83
N HIS A 44 -4.52 -3.07 -2.82
CA HIS A 44 -4.49 -3.46 -4.22
C HIS A 44 -3.77 -2.39 -5.02
N THR A 45 -2.95 -2.78 -5.99
CA THR A 45 -2.36 -1.85 -6.94
C THR A 45 -3.24 -1.73 -8.18
N GLN A 46 -3.52 -0.51 -8.59
CA GLN A 46 -4.21 -0.18 -9.83
C GLN A 46 -3.28 0.69 -10.68
N GLY A 47 -2.99 0.23 -11.90
CA GLY A 47 -2.34 1.06 -12.90
C GLY A 47 -3.30 2.14 -13.38
N SER A 48 -2.87 3.41 -13.31
CA SER A 48 -3.54 4.50 -14.00
C SER A 48 -3.06 4.53 -15.45
N TYR A 49 -4.00 4.51 -16.40
CA TYR A 49 -3.72 4.75 -17.82
C TYR A 49 -3.48 6.23 -18.15
N ALA A 50 -3.37 7.10 -17.14
CA ALA A 50 -2.93 8.47 -17.38
C ALA A 50 -1.51 8.48 -17.95
N ALA A 51 -1.21 9.43 -18.84
CA ALA A 51 0.00 9.54 -19.67
C ALA A 51 1.37 9.49 -18.93
N GLN A 52 1.37 9.38 -17.59
CA GLN A 52 2.56 9.22 -16.75
C GLN A 52 2.69 7.83 -16.10
N GLY A 53 1.85 6.85 -16.48
CA GLY A 53 2.03 5.44 -16.09
C GLY A 53 2.16 5.22 -14.58
N THR A 54 1.41 5.98 -13.77
CA THR A 54 1.52 5.90 -12.32
C THR A 54 0.69 4.73 -11.80
N VAL A 55 1.35 3.84 -11.05
CA VAL A 55 0.62 2.82 -10.28
C VAL A 55 0.22 3.42 -8.96
N ALA A 56 -1.08 3.47 -8.71
CA ALA A 56 -1.64 3.83 -7.43
C ALA A 56 -1.90 2.56 -6.62
N MET A 57 -1.87 2.68 -5.29
CA MET A 57 -2.41 1.64 -4.43
C MET A 57 -3.65 2.16 -3.72
N ALA A 58 -4.63 1.27 -3.57
CA ALA A 58 -5.86 1.51 -2.84
C ALA A 58 -5.98 0.50 -1.70
N HIS A 59 -6.36 0.95 -0.52
CA HIS A 59 -6.68 0.04 0.58
C HIS A 59 -7.95 -0.72 0.24
N ARG A 60 -7.98 -2.02 0.51
CA ARG A 60 -9.18 -2.83 0.30
C ARG A 60 -10.32 -2.40 1.22
N ARG A 61 -9.98 -1.93 2.42
CA ARG A 61 -10.92 -1.36 3.39
C ARG A 61 -10.42 0.01 3.80
N THR A 62 -11.30 1.00 3.78
CA THR A 62 -10.97 2.34 4.28
C THR A 62 -10.94 2.34 5.80
N HIS A 63 -10.02 3.12 6.37
CA HIS A 63 -9.91 3.34 7.81
C HIS A 63 -9.26 4.69 8.09
N ASP A 64 -9.35 5.15 9.32
CA ASP A 64 -8.93 6.46 9.80
C ASP A 64 -7.49 6.51 10.34
N GLY A 65 -6.86 5.35 10.46
CA GLY A 65 -5.51 5.21 11.01
C GLY A 65 -4.36 5.36 10.00
N CYS A 66 -4.61 5.45 8.69
CA CYS A 66 -3.52 5.45 7.70
C CYS A 66 -3.24 6.85 7.14
N PRO A 67 -2.00 7.37 7.26
CA PRO A 67 -1.63 8.68 6.71
C PRO A 67 -1.68 8.72 5.17
N ARG A 68 -1.79 7.57 4.51
CA ARG A 68 -1.98 7.47 3.06
C ARG A 68 -3.44 7.58 2.63
N LEU A 69 -4.38 7.64 3.57
CA LEU A 69 -5.79 7.97 3.34
C LEU A 69 -6.08 9.36 3.91
N PRO A 70 -5.56 10.46 3.31
CA PRO A 70 -5.69 11.80 3.87
C PRO A 70 -7.15 12.24 4.06
N ARG A 71 -8.08 11.64 3.32
CA ARG A 71 -9.52 11.89 3.45
C ARG A 71 -10.14 11.33 4.74
N TYR A 72 -9.58 10.26 5.29
CA TYR A 72 -10.10 9.58 6.48
C TYR A 72 -9.16 9.69 7.67
N PHE A 73 -7.90 10.06 7.44
CA PHE A 73 -6.87 10.08 8.46
C PHE A 73 -7.22 11.07 9.58
N THR A 74 -7.36 10.57 10.81
CA THR A 74 -7.71 11.37 11.99
C THR A 74 -6.49 12.05 12.64
N GLY A 75 -5.31 11.95 12.02
CA GLY A 75 -4.07 12.52 12.53
C GLY A 75 -3.23 11.54 13.35
N GLU A 76 -3.82 10.43 13.79
CA GLU A 76 -3.15 9.42 14.61
C GLU A 76 -2.86 8.16 13.78
N PRO A 77 -1.58 7.82 13.51
CA PRO A 77 -1.23 6.62 12.78
C PRO A 77 -1.60 5.37 13.61
N LYS A 78 -2.56 4.59 13.12
CA LYS A 78 -3.04 3.36 13.76
C LYS A 78 -2.93 2.18 12.79
N PRO A 79 -2.62 0.97 13.31
CA PRO A 79 -2.63 -0.24 12.51
C PRO A 79 -4.02 -0.47 11.89
N HIS A 80 -4.04 -1.09 10.72
CA HIS A 80 -5.27 -1.39 10.01
C HIS A 80 -6.11 -2.37 10.87
N PRO A 81 -7.45 -2.19 10.96
CA PRO A 81 -8.33 -3.09 11.72
C PRO A 81 -8.26 -4.55 11.24
N GLN A 82 -7.80 -4.74 10.00
CA GLN A 82 -7.51 -6.03 9.37
C GLN A 82 -6.09 -6.00 8.83
N ALA A 83 -5.12 -5.81 9.72
CA ALA A 83 -3.71 -5.91 9.36
C ALA A 83 -3.40 -7.34 8.88
N LEU A 84 -2.51 -7.43 7.91
CA LEU A 84 -1.91 -8.69 7.49
C LEU A 84 -0.64 -8.90 8.33
N ASP A 85 -0.54 -10.06 8.99
CA ASP A 85 0.62 -10.54 9.75
C ASP A 85 1.90 -10.56 8.92
#